data_AF-A0A2E0BYY2-F1
#
_entry.id   AF-A0A2E0BYY2-F1
#
_cell.length_a   1.000
_cell.length_b   1.000
_cell.length_c   1.000
_cell.angle_alpha   90.00
_cell.angle_beta   90.00
_cell.angle_gamma   90.00
#
_symmetry.space_group_name_H-M   'P 1'
#
loop_
_entity.id
_entity.type
_entity.pdbx_description
1 polymer ?
#
loop_
_entity_poly.entity_id
_entity_poly.type
_entity_poly.pdbx_seq_one_letter_code
_entity_poly.pdbx_strand_id
1 'polypeptide(L)'
;MITTCVHDLKAKRTIASIVGIIARSYPLTMKHARGRWIAFREIVLCDDSGFVPVKIWGNVAIDLLPNQEIQLKNAYCFHQNGVLCLTLGIHAQLKICTQA
;
A
#
# COMPACT_ATOMS: atom_id res chain seq x y z
N MET A 1 -9.72 17.12 0.44
CA MET A 1 -8.59 16.36 -0.13
C MET A 1 -9.15 15.44 -1.20
N ILE A 2 -8.55 15.40 -2.40
CA ILE A 2 -8.99 14.49 -3.47
C ILE A 2 -8.44 13.10 -3.14
N THR A 3 -9.33 12.13 -2.94
CA THR A 3 -8.97 10.71 -2.81
C THR A 3 -8.91 10.10 -4.19
N THR A 4 -7.78 9.50 -4.55
CA THR A 4 -7.60 8.77 -5.81
C THR A 4 -8.13 7.35 -5.65
N CYS A 5 -8.93 6.87 -6.60
CA CYS A 5 -9.34 5.47 -6.65
C CYS A 5 -8.33 4.61 -7.41
N VAL A 6 -8.45 3.28 -7.31
CA VAL A 6 -7.56 2.33 -8.00
C VAL A 6 -7.56 2.51 -9.51
N HIS A 7 -8.71 2.75 -10.13
CA HIS A 7 -8.82 2.92 -11.58
C HIS A 7 -8.02 4.12 -12.11
N ASP A 8 -7.92 5.19 -11.32
CA ASP A 8 -7.24 6.43 -11.72
C ASP A 8 -5.72 6.37 -11.55
N LEU A 9 -5.18 5.25 -11.05
CA LEU A 9 -3.75 5.09 -10.81
C LEU A 9 -2.94 5.16 -12.11
N LYS A 10 -1.86 5.94 -12.06
CA LYS A 10 -0.89 6.08 -13.15
C LYS A 10 0.51 5.93 -12.59
N ALA A 11 1.32 5.13 -13.25
CA ALA A 11 2.72 4.92 -12.85
C ALA A 11 3.54 6.22 -12.88
N LYS A 12 4.68 6.16 -12.19
CA LYS A 12 5.66 7.26 -12.06
C LYS A 12 5.06 8.50 -11.39
N ARG A 13 4.14 8.29 -10.43
CA ARG A 13 3.47 9.38 -9.70
C ARG A 13 3.31 9.04 -8.23
N THR A 14 3.36 10.07 -7.40
CA THR A 14 2.96 9.98 -5.99
C THR A 14 1.48 10.27 -5.88
N ILE A 15 0.74 9.35 -5.26
CA ILE A 15 -0.68 9.46 -4.99
C ILE A 15 -0.84 10.13 -3.63
N ALA A 16 -1.57 11.25 -3.59
CA ALA A 16 -1.74 12.04 -2.38
C ALA A 16 -2.49 11.25 -1.29
N SER A 17 -3.60 10.61 -1.66
CA SER A 17 -4.40 9.77 -0.76
C SER A 17 -5.16 8.71 -1.57
N ILE A 18 -5.18 7.48 -1.07
CA ILE A 18 -6.05 6.39 -1.54
C ILE A 18 -6.59 5.64 -0.31
N VAL A 19 -7.85 5.24 -0.37
CA VAL A 19 -8.53 4.47 0.69
C VAL A 19 -9.04 3.19 0.07
N GLY A 20 -8.96 2.09 0.81
CA GLY A 20 -9.51 0.82 0.37
C GLY A 20 -9.42 -0.26 1.44
N ILE A 21 -9.99 -1.41 1.13
CA ILE A 21 -9.95 -2.60 1.97
C ILE A 21 -8.74 -3.47 1.59
N ILE A 22 -8.08 -4.05 2.59
CA ILE A 22 -7.08 -5.09 2.37
C ILE A 22 -7.79 -6.38 1.94
N ALA A 23 -7.88 -6.62 0.63
CA ALA A 23 -8.45 -7.85 0.08
C ALA A 23 -7.57 -9.08 0.39
N ARG A 24 -6.24 -8.91 0.37
CA ARG A 24 -5.28 -9.97 0.69
C ARG A 24 -4.11 -9.39 1.45
N SER A 25 -3.62 -10.15 2.43
CA SER A 25 -2.40 -9.86 3.17
C SER A 25 -1.48 -11.08 3.08
N TYR A 26 -0.33 -10.93 2.43
CA TYR A 26 0.64 -12.02 2.29
C TYR A 26 1.49 -12.16 3.57
N PRO A 27 2.19 -13.30 3.76
CA PRO A 27 3.04 -13.50 4.93
C PRO A 27 4.05 -12.35 5.13
N LEU A 28 4.28 -11.99 6.40
CA LEU A 28 5.33 -11.05 6.76
C LEU A 28 6.69 -11.66 6.44
N THR A 29 7.56 -10.89 5.79
CA THR A 29 8.92 -11.30 5.45
C THR A 29 9.93 -10.21 5.85
N MET A 30 11.21 -10.51 5.71
CA MET A 30 12.29 -9.54 5.89
C MET A 30 12.99 -9.31 4.56
N LYS A 31 13.22 -8.04 4.19
CA LYS A 31 13.99 -7.67 3.00
C LYS A 31 15.13 -6.73 3.37
N HIS A 32 16.29 -6.93 2.75
CA HIS A 32 17.44 -6.07 2.96
C HIS A 32 17.32 -4.80 2.10
N ALA A 33 17.26 -3.63 2.72
CA ALA A 33 17.16 -2.35 2.06
C ALA A 33 17.82 -1.25 2.90
N ARG A 34 18.48 -0.28 2.25
CA ARG A 34 19.19 0.83 2.94
C ARG A 34 20.18 0.35 4.02
N GLY A 35 20.90 -0.75 3.76
CA GLY A 35 21.93 -1.29 4.65
C GLY A 35 21.40 -1.99 5.91
N ARG A 36 20.12 -2.32 5.99
CA ARG A 36 19.54 -3.08 7.10
C ARG A 36 18.42 -4.02 6.65
N TRP A 37 18.10 -5.00 7.47
CA TRP A 37 16.91 -5.81 7.30
C TRP A 37 15.67 -5.04 7.76
N ILE A 38 14.64 -5.01 6.92
CA ILE A 38 13.39 -4.27 7.16
C ILE A 38 12.22 -5.23 6.98
N ALA A 39 11.26 -5.17 7.91
CA ALA A 39 9.98 -5.86 7.79
C ALA A 39 9.29 -5.46 6.49
N PHE A 40 8.78 -6.45 5.77
CA PHE A 40 8.17 -6.26 4.47
C PHE A 40 6.94 -7.13 4.33
N ARG A 41 5.86 -6.53 3.82
CA ARG A 41 4.64 -7.26 3.49
C ARG A 41 4.05 -6.74 2.20
N GLU A 42 3.61 -7.66 1.36
CA GLU A 42 2.75 -7.34 0.22
C GLU A 42 1.30 -7.51 0.65
N ILE A 43 0.46 -6.58 0.22
CA ILE A 43 -0.98 -6.65 0.36
C ILE A 43 -1.64 -6.37 -0.99
N VAL A 44 -2.91 -6.73 -1.13
CA VAL A 44 -3.76 -6.27 -2.23
C VAL A 44 -4.78 -5.31 -1.63
N LEU A 45 -4.74 -4.06 -2.06
CA LEU A 45 -5.73 -3.05 -1.72
C LEU A 45 -6.83 -3.06 -2.78
N CYS A 46 -8.10 -3.02 -2.37
CA CYS A 46 -9.23 -2.88 -3.28
C CYS A 46 -10.17 -1.74 -2.86
N ASP A 47 -10.75 -1.09 -3.86
CA ASP A 47 -11.91 -0.22 -3.74
C ASP A 47 -12.94 -0.62 -4.80
N ASP A 48 -14.03 0.13 -4.92
CA ASP A 48 -15.10 -0.16 -5.90
C ASP A 48 -14.64 -0.11 -7.36
N SER A 49 -13.47 0.48 -7.63
CA SER A 49 -12.93 0.69 -8.98
C SER A 49 -11.90 -0.37 -9.39
N GLY A 50 -11.39 -1.18 -8.46
CA GLY A 50 -10.48 -2.29 -8.77
C GLY A 50 -9.58 -2.70 -7.61
N PHE A 51 -8.49 -3.39 -7.95
CA PHE A 51 -7.49 -3.85 -6.99
C PHE A 51 -6.07 -3.48 -7.43
N VAL A 52 -5.19 -3.23 -6.46
CA VAL A 52 -3.78 -2.91 -6.70
C VAL A 52 -2.87 -3.58 -5.65
N PRO A 53 -1.77 -4.23 -6.06
CA PRO A 53 -0.74 -4.68 -5.15
C PRO A 53 -0.05 -3.49 -4.46
N VAL A 54 0.17 -3.61 -3.15
CA VAL A 54 0.86 -2.60 -2.35
C VAL A 54 2.01 -3.24 -1.58
N LYS A 55 3.18 -2.61 -1.70
CA LYS A 55 4.41 -2.98 -1.00
C LYS A 55 4.62 -2.11 0.24
N ILE A 56 4.54 -2.74 1.40
CA ILE A 56 4.62 -2.11 2.70
C ILE A 56 5.95 -2.45 3.36
N TRP A 57 6.62 -1.44 3.92
CA TRP A 57 7.93 -1.54 4.54
C TRP A 57 7.88 -1.05 5.99
N GLY A 58 8.73 -1.64 6.83
CA GLY A 58 8.90 -1.25 8.23
C GLY A 58 7.83 -1.81 9.15
N ASN A 59 7.79 -1.32 10.39
CA ASN A 59 6.94 -1.88 11.45
C ASN A 59 5.45 -1.85 11.10
N VAL A 60 5.02 -0.90 10.27
CA VAL A 60 3.63 -0.81 9.81
C VAL A 60 3.20 -2.02 8.96
N ALA A 61 4.15 -2.80 8.42
CA ALA A 61 3.86 -4.04 7.72
C ALA A 61 3.36 -5.17 8.66
N ILE A 62 3.56 -5.05 9.97
CA ILE A 62 3.29 -6.12 10.94
C ILE A 62 1.77 -6.30 11.12
N ASP A 63 1.05 -5.19 11.31
CA ASP A 63 -0.35 -5.16 11.76
C ASP A 63 -1.39 -5.19 10.63
N LEU A 64 -0.97 -5.48 9.40
CA LEU A 64 -1.84 -5.48 8.22
C LEU A 64 -2.52 -6.82 8.00
N LEU A 65 -3.82 -6.87 8.24
CA LEU A 65 -4.67 -8.05 8.14
C LEU A 65 -5.72 -7.86 7.05
N PRO A 66 -6.20 -8.96 6.43
CA PRO A 66 -7.31 -8.89 5.49
C PRO A 66 -8.56 -8.25 6.12
N ASN A 67 -9.41 -7.64 5.29
CA ASN A 67 -10.66 -6.97 5.65
C ASN A 67 -10.53 -5.69 6.49
N GLN A 68 -9.30 -5.21 6.74
CA GLN A 68 -9.10 -3.88 7.32
C GLN A 68 -9.26 -2.81 6.25
N GLU A 69 -9.98 -1.73 6.58
CA GLU A 69 -9.92 -0.50 5.78
C GLU A 69 -8.65 0.27 6.13
N ILE A 70 -7.91 0.70 5.12
CA ILE A 70 -6.71 1.50 5.30
C ILE A 70 -6.73 2.72 4.39
N GLN A 71 -6.10 3.80 4.86
CA GLN A 71 -5.77 4.97 4.07
C GLN A 71 -4.26 5.03 3.86
N LEU A 72 -3.83 5.11 2.61
CA LEU A 72 -2.45 5.37 2.23
C LEU A 72 -2.33 6.83 1.79
N LYS A 73 -1.34 7.55 2.31
CA LYS A 73 -1.00 8.91 1.87
C LYS A 73 0.41 8.95 1.34
N ASN A 74 0.63 9.76 0.29
CA ASN A 74 1.91 9.91 -0.39
C ASN A 74 2.54 8.57 -0.85
N ALA A 75 1.71 7.65 -1.34
CA ALA A 75 2.18 6.36 -1.86
C ALA A 75 2.72 6.55 -3.29
N TYR A 76 3.82 5.88 -3.64
CA TYR A 76 4.38 5.96 -4.99
C TYR A 76 3.84 4.84 -5.88
N CYS A 77 3.32 5.20 -7.05
CA CYS A 77 2.80 4.28 -8.04
C CYS A 77 3.84 3.99 -9.12
N PHE A 78 4.09 2.71 -9.41
CA PHE A 78 5.10 2.26 -10.37
C PHE A 78 4.68 0.98 -11.07
N HIS A 79 5.35 0.66 -12.19
CA HIS A 79 5.17 -0.62 -12.86
C HIS A 79 6.19 -1.63 -12.33
N GLN A 80 5.72 -2.86 -12.13
CA GLN A 80 6.58 -4.01 -11.89
C GLN A 80 5.98 -5.22 -12.59
N ASN A 81 6.79 -5.96 -13.36
CA ASN A 81 6.35 -7.18 -14.04
C ASN A 81 5.05 -7.00 -14.86
N GLY A 82 4.87 -5.84 -15.49
CA GLY A 82 3.67 -5.53 -16.29
C GLY A 82 2.44 -5.09 -15.50
N VAL A 83 2.50 -5.01 -14.17
CA VAL A 83 1.37 -4.56 -13.32
C VAL A 83 1.67 -3.22 -12.64
N LEU A 84 0.63 -2.41 -12.42
CA LEU A 84 0.70 -1.24 -11.55
C LEU A 84 0.80 -1.70 -10.09
N CYS A 85 1.67 -1.07 -9.32
CA CYS A 85 1.90 -1.34 -7.91
C CYS A 85 2.01 -0.02 -7.15
N LEU A 86 1.66 -0.06 -5.88
CA LEU A 86 1.94 1.02 -4.93
C LEU A 86 3.07 0.61 -3.98
N THR A 87 3.87 1.57 -3.53
CA THR A 87 4.79 1.36 -2.41
C THR A 87 4.81 2.56 -1.48
N LEU A 88 4.95 2.29 -0.19
CA LEU A 88 5.14 3.32 0.81
C LEU A 88 6.60 3.77 0.83
N GLY A 89 6.84 4.99 0.36
CA GLY A 89 8.13 5.68 0.51
C GLY A 89 8.32 6.25 1.92
N ILE A 90 9.43 6.95 2.14
CA ILE A 90 9.81 7.49 3.46
C ILE A 90 8.83 8.55 4.01
N HIS A 91 8.12 9.27 3.13
CA HIS A 91 7.12 10.28 3.50
C HIS A 91 5.68 9.75 3.41
N ALA A 92 5.53 8.46 3.10
CA ALA A 92 4.23 7.85 3.00
C ALA A 92 3.68 7.55 4.40
N GLN A 93 2.37 7.70 4.55
CA GLN A 93 1.67 7.39 5.79
C GLN A 93 0.65 6.31 5.51
N LEU A 94 0.51 5.38 6.44
CA LEU A 94 -0.57 4.41 6.46
C LEU A 94 -1.36 4.61 7.73
N LYS A 95 -2.68 4.68 7.61
CA LYS A 95 -3.62 4.69 8.73
C LYS A 95 -4.57 3.51 8.57
N ILE A 96 -4.72 2.70 9.61
CA ILE A 96 -5.81 1.72 9.70
C ILE A 96 -7.06 2.49 10.14
N CYS A 97 -8.12 2.41 9.34
CA CYS A 97 -9.40 3.03 9.66
C CYS A 97 -10.15 2.07 10.60
N THR A 98 -10.27 2.45 11.87
CA THR A 98 -11.15 1.76 12.82
C THR A 98 -12.57 2.26 12.61
N GLN A 99 -13.54 1.36 12.49
CA GLN A 99 -14.95 1.72 12.65
C GLN A 99 -15.17 2.17 14.11
N ALA A 100 -15.84 3.31 14.29
CA ALA A 100 -16.27 3.82 15.59
C ALA A 100 -17.55 3.13 16.05
#